data_AF-A0A382X2G3-F1
#
_entry.id   AF-A0A382X2G3-F1
#
_cell.length_a   1.000
_cell.length_b   1.000
_cell.length_c   1.000
_cell.angle_alpha   90.00
_cell.angle_beta   90.00
_cell.angle_gamma   90.00
#
_symmetry.space_group_name_H-M   'P 1'
#
loop_
_entity.id
_entity.type
_entity.pdbx_description
1 polymer ?
#
loop_
_entity_poly.entity_id
_entity_poly.type
_entity_poly.pdbx_seq_one_letter_code
_entity_poly.pdbx_strand_id
1 'polypeptide(L)' 'VETLGKFNEKIIAVKQGNILATSFHPELTRDVSLHKQFVKMVKESKN' A
#
# COMPACT_ATOMS: atom_id res chain seq x y z
N VAL A 1 -4.53 3.12 -12.51
CA VAL A 1 -4.47 2.44 -11.19
C VAL A 1 -3.37 1.40 -11.26
N GLU A 2 -2.42 1.43 -10.33
CA GLU A 2 -1.31 0.47 -10.24
C GLU A 2 -1.70 -0.68 -9.30
N THR A 3 -1.47 -1.92 -9.71
CA THR A 3 -1.70 -3.12 -8.87
C THR A 3 -0.40 -3.49 -8.18
N LEU A 4 -0.40 -3.51 -6.85
CA LEU A 4 0.78 -3.81 -6.03
C LEU A 4 0.82 -5.26 -5.55
N GLY A 5 -0.34 -5.91 -5.44
CA GLY A 5 -0.44 -7.28 -4.95
C GLY A 5 -1.72 -7.98 -5.39
N LYS A 6 -1.61 -9.28 -5.63
CA LYS A 6 -2.72 -10.19 -5.89
C LYS A 6 -2.65 -11.40 -4.96
N PHE A 7 -3.80 -11.90 -4.55
CA PHE A 7 -3.95 -13.15 -3.81
C PHE A 7 -5.10 -13.94 -4.41
N ASN A 8 -4.86 -15.19 -4.82
CA ASN A 8 -5.84 -16.03 -5.53
C ASN A 8 -6.51 -15.29 -6.71
N GLU A 9 -5.71 -14.71 -7.60
CA GLU A 9 -6.16 -13.90 -8.75
C GLU A 9 -6.96 -12.61 -8.43
N LYS A 10 -7.20 -12.31 -7.15
CA LYS A 10 -7.89 -11.10 -6.71
C LYS A 10 -6.89 -10.02 -6.33
N ILE A 11 -7.19 -8.78 -6.72
CA ILE A 11 -6.38 -7.62 -6.35
C ILE A 11 -6.58 -7.31 -4.86
N ILE A 12 -5.49 -7.25 -4.10
CA ILE A 12 -5.52 -7.01 -2.64
C ILE A 12 -4.86 -5.70 -2.21
N ALA A 13 -4.02 -5.12 -3.08
CA ALA A 13 -3.35 -3.85 -2.83
C ALA A 13 -3.20 -3.06 -4.13
N VAL A 14 -3.55 -1.77 -4.09
CA VAL A 14 -3.49 -0.85 -5.24
C VAL A 14 -2.95 0.51 -4.84
N LYS A 15 -2.39 1.21 -5.83
CA LYS A 15 -2.01 2.62 -5.71
C LYS A 15 -2.61 3.43 -6.86
N GLN A 16 -3.15 4.60 -6.55
CA GLN A 16 -3.61 5.56 -7.55
C GLN A 16 -3.26 6.97 -7.10
N GLY A 17 -2.29 7.59 -7.76
CA GLY A 17 -1.75 8.89 -7.33
C GLY A 17 -1.20 8.81 -5.91
N ASN A 18 -1.71 9.66 -5.03
CA ASN A 18 -1.37 9.72 -3.60
C ASN A 18 -2.18 8.74 -2.72
N ILE A 19 -3.07 7.94 -3.31
CA ILE A 19 -3.92 6.99 -2.57
C ILE A 19 -3.27 5.60 -2.61
N LEU A 20 -3.14 4.98 -1.45
CA LEU A 20 -2.75 3.58 -1.25
C LEU A 20 -3.92 2.87 -0.55
N ALA A 21 -4.38 1.74 -1.09
CA ALA A 21 -5.50 0.99 -0.53
C ALA A 21 -5.19 -0.51 -0.47
N THR A 22 -5.67 -1.17 0.60
CA THR A 22 -5.56 -2.62 0.81
C THR A 22 -6.92 -3.21 1.20
N SER A 23 -7.19 -4.44 0.78
CA SER A 23 -8.38 -5.20 1.18
C SER A 23 -8.19 -6.03 2.46
N PHE A 24 -7.04 -5.85 3.12
CA PHE A 24 -6.63 -6.55 4.33
C PHE A 24 -6.08 -5.54 5.33
N HIS A 25 -5.81 -6.02 6.54
CA HIS A 25 -5.31 -5.26 7.68
C HIS A 25 -3.78 -5.38 7.79
N PRO A 26 -2.98 -4.51 7.14
CA PRO A 26 -1.52 -4.58 7.18
C PRO A 26 -0.93 -4.32 8.58
N GLU A 27 -1.72 -3.80 9.52
CA GLU A 27 -1.35 -3.54 10.92
C GLU A 27 -1.34 -4.80 11.79
N LEU A 28 -2.04 -5.86 11.38
CA LEU A 28 -2.15 -7.12 12.13
C LEU A 28 -0.98 -8.08 11.87
N THR A 29 0.17 -7.55 11.45
CA THR A 29 1.43 -8.27 11.29
C THR A 29 2.58 -7.44 11.85
N ARG A 30 3.70 -8.09 12.15
CA ARG A 30 4.95 -7.41 12.54
C ARG A 30 5.70 -6.82 11.35
N ASP A 31 5.32 -7.20 10.12
CA ASP A 31 5.92 -6.65 8.91
C ASP A 31 5.35 -5.26 8.60
N VAL A 32 6.20 -4.24 8.77
CA VAL A 32 5.86 -2.83 8.56
C VAL A 32 6.20 -2.32 7.16
N SER A 33 6.54 -3.19 6.20
CA SER A 33 7.01 -2.79 4.86
C SER A 33 6.00 -1.91 4.12
N LEU A 34 4.71 -2.24 4.17
CA LEU A 34 3.67 -1.42 3.55
C LEU A 34 3.53 -0.04 4.23
N HIS A 35 3.63 -0.01 5.57
CA HIS A 35 3.57 1.24 6.35
C HIS A 35 4.78 2.15 6.03
N LYS A 36 5.98 1.56 5.90
CA LYS A 36 7.18 2.29 5.47
C LYS A 36 7.01 2.89 4.08
N GLN A 37 6.40 2.14 3.15
CA GLN A 37 6.13 2.64 1.80
C GLN A 37 5.12 3.80 1.82
N PHE A 38 4.08 3.71 2.63
CA PHE A 38 3.12 4.81 2.81
C PHE A 38 3.80 6.07 3.36
N VAL A 39 4.63 5.93 4.41
CA VAL A 39 5.39 7.07 4.97
C VAL A 39 6.34 7.68 3.93
N LYS A 40 6.97 6.86 3.09
CA LYS A 40 7.80 7.35 1.97
C LYS A 40 6.98 8.21 1.00
N MET A 41 5.79 7.75 0.61
CA MET A 41 4.88 8.53 -0.25
C MET A 41 4.49 9.88 0.38
N VAL A 42 4.22 9.90 1.69
CA VAL A 42 3.91 11.15 2.41
C VAL A 42 5.08 12.12 2.40
N LYS A 43 6.32 11.62 2.56
CA LYS A 43 7.53 12.46 2.47
C LYS A 43 7.72 13.05 1.08
N GLU A 44 7.51 12.24 0.04
CA GLU A 44 7.63 12.67 -1.37
C GLU A 44 6.57 13.70 -1.76
N SER A 45 5.37 13.65 -1.14
CA SER A 45 4.29 14.60 -1.39
C SER A 45 4.52 16.01 -0.83
N LYS A 46 5.54 16.21 0.03
CA LYS A 46 5.84 17.51 0.65
C LYS A 46 6.82 18.36 -0.17
N ASN A 47 7.24 17.87 -1.34
CA ASN A 47 8.14 18.57 -2.26
C ASN A 47 7.37 19.17 -3.44
#